data_AF-A0A6L2PXV9-F1
#
_entry.id   AF-A0A6L2PXV9-F1
#
_cell.length_a   1.000
_cell.length_b   1.000
_cell.length_c   1.000
_cell.angle_alpha   90.00
_cell.angle_beta   90.00
_cell.angle_gamma   90.00
#
_symmetry.space_group_name_H-M   'P 1'
#
loop_
_entity.id
_entity.type
_entity.pdbx_description
1 polymer ?
#
loop_
_entity_poly.entity_id
_entity_poly.type
_entity_poly.pdbx_seq_one_letter_code
_entity_poly.pdbx_strand_id
1 'polypeptide(L)'
;IRQLFQTADLSYALPSHRATVYVMGIVLGFVLRYCGRDFRLKKMHLTLGWTTAMICFYMSIVSPAYMASQHYVYNTRDAANFAAFTPISWCLFVAWIIFVSYISQGGLLNRVLSWRGFLVTTRLSYALYLIQFPIFFYTVGKNRVIQTYNVFLL
;
A
#
# COMPACT_ATOMS: atom_id res chain seq x y z
N ILE A 1 10.29 22.29 -20.85
CA ILE A 1 10.80 20.90 -21.01
C ILE A 1 11.54 20.45 -19.75
N ARG A 2 12.59 21.16 -19.26
CA ARG A 2 13.30 20.82 -18.00
C ARG A 2 12.39 20.64 -16.77
N GLN A 3 11.43 21.53 -16.54
CA GLN A 3 10.49 21.42 -15.42
C GLN A 3 9.61 20.16 -15.49
N LEU A 4 9.18 19.76 -16.69
CA LEU A 4 8.37 18.55 -16.87
C LEU A 4 9.16 17.29 -16.48
N PHE A 5 10.44 17.24 -16.88
CA PHE A 5 11.35 16.16 -16.51
C PHE A 5 11.69 16.17 -15.01
N GLN A 6 11.87 17.34 -14.39
CA GLN A 6 12.07 17.44 -12.93
C GLN A 6 10.82 16.99 -12.14
N THR A 7 9.61 17.35 -12.56
CA THR A 7 8.38 16.90 -11.90
C THR A 7 8.18 15.39 -12.09
N ALA A 8 8.53 14.85 -13.27
CA ALA A 8 8.53 13.42 -13.52
C ALA A 8 9.55 12.69 -12.63
N ASP A 9 10.78 13.20 -12.49
CA ASP A 9 11.78 12.64 -11.57
C ASP A 9 11.35 12.72 -10.10
N LEU A 10 10.78 13.83 -9.65
CA LEU A 10 10.31 13.95 -8.26
C LEU A 10 9.11 13.02 -7.97
N SER A 11 8.24 12.81 -8.95
CA SER A 11 7.01 12.01 -8.80
C SER A 11 7.22 10.51 -9.04
N TYR A 12 8.14 10.13 -9.93
CA TYR A 12 8.41 8.73 -10.31
C TYR A 12 9.74 8.20 -9.77
N ALA A 13 10.76 9.04 -9.58
CA ALA A 13 12.11 8.59 -9.26
C ALA A 13 12.45 8.60 -7.77
N LEU A 14 11.78 9.35 -6.88
CA LEU A 14 12.06 9.28 -5.44
C LEU A 14 11.58 7.92 -4.85
N PRO A 15 12.49 6.94 -4.64
CA PRO A 15 12.12 5.63 -4.13
C PRO A 15 11.93 5.67 -2.60
N SER A 16 12.20 6.82 -1.98
CA SER A 16 12.17 7.02 -0.53
C SER A 16 10.80 6.69 0.07
N HIS A 17 9.71 7.04 -0.62
CA HIS A 17 8.35 6.66 -0.19
C HIS A 17 8.09 5.14 -0.25
N ARG A 18 8.86 4.39 -1.05
CA ARG A 18 8.73 2.93 -1.22
C ARG A 18 9.79 2.13 -0.47
N ALA A 19 10.84 2.79 0.01
CA ALA A 19 11.96 2.16 0.73
C ALA A 19 11.49 1.44 1.99
N THR A 20 10.54 2.01 2.73
CA THR A 20 9.94 1.41 3.93
C THR A 20 9.33 0.03 3.64
N VAL A 21 8.59 -0.08 2.53
CA VAL A 21 7.96 -1.33 2.08
C VAL A 21 9.00 -2.37 1.72
N TYR A 22 10.06 -1.97 1.01
CA TYR A 22 11.14 -2.88 0.62
C TYR A 22 11.90 -3.43 1.84
N VAL A 23 12.25 -2.57 2.79
CA VAL A 23 12.95 -2.98 4.01
C VAL A 23 12.09 -3.94 4.83
N MET A 24 10.80 -3.63 5.02
CA MET A 24 9.87 -4.51 5.73
C MET A 24 9.74 -5.89 5.05
N GLY A 25 9.70 -5.92 3.73
CA GLY A 25 9.67 -7.18 2.97
C GLY A 25 10.93 -8.04 3.16
N ILE A 26 12.11 -7.41 3.17
CA ILE A 26 13.39 -8.12 3.41
C ILE A 26 13.43 -8.70 4.83
N VAL A 27 13.04 -7.90 5.83
CA VAL A 27 12.96 -8.33 7.23
C VAL A 27 12.01 -9.51 7.36
N LEU A 28 10.82 -9.43 6.76
CA LEU A 28 9.84 -10.52 6.75
C LEU A 28 10.43 -11.79 6.11
N GLY A 29 11.08 -11.68 4.95
CA GLY A 29 11.72 -12.82 4.29
C GLY A 29 12.79 -13.48 5.16
N PHE A 30 13.57 -12.70 5.90
CA PHE A 30 14.55 -13.21 6.86
C PHE A 30 13.87 -13.95 8.02
N VAL A 31 12.81 -13.38 8.58
CA VAL A 31 12.01 -14.02 9.65
C VAL A 31 11.40 -15.34 9.19
N LEU A 32 10.85 -15.40 7.97
CA LEU A 32 10.30 -16.64 7.40
C LEU A 32 11.37 -17.71 7.27
N ARG A 33 12.58 -17.34 6.83
CA ARG A 33 13.71 -18.25 6.71
C ARG A 33 14.15 -18.80 8.07
N TYR A 34 14.07 -17.99 9.12
CA TYR A 34 14.46 -18.39 10.47
C TYR A 34 13.39 -19.26 11.17
N CYS A 35 12.11 -18.93 11.04
CA CYS A 35 11.03 -19.70 11.67
C CYS A 35 10.88 -21.10 11.05
N GLY A 36 11.14 -21.27 9.75
CA GLY A 36 10.87 -22.54 9.08
C GLY A 36 9.37 -22.85 8.97
N ARG A 37 9.03 -23.80 8.11
CA ARG A 37 7.62 -24.06 7.74
C ARG A 37 6.84 -24.83 8.81
N ASP A 38 7.54 -25.58 9.67
CA ASP A 38 6.94 -26.41 10.73
C ASP A 38 6.69 -25.67 12.05
N PHE A 39 7.00 -24.37 12.11
CA PHE A 39 6.81 -23.58 13.31
C PHE A 39 5.33 -23.40 13.64
N ARG A 40 4.85 -24.04 14.69
CA ARG A 40 3.45 -23.96 15.11
C ARG A 40 3.25 -22.88 16.18
N LEU A 41 2.55 -21.80 15.85
CA LEU A 41 2.11 -20.84 16.86
C LEU A 41 0.98 -21.40 17.72
N LYS A 42 0.98 -21.02 19.00
CA LYS A 42 -0.17 -21.22 19.89
C LYS A 42 -1.34 -20.36 19.42
N LYS A 43 -2.57 -20.88 19.57
CA LYS A 43 -3.81 -20.20 19.16
C LYS A 43 -3.94 -18.77 19.72
N MET A 44 -3.47 -18.53 20.95
CA MET A 44 -3.47 -17.19 21.57
C MET A 44 -2.63 -16.16 20.80
N HIS A 45 -1.45 -16.55 20.31
CA HIS A 45 -0.59 -15.64 19.55
C HIS A 45 -1.17 -15.39 18.16
N LEU A 46 -1.82 -16.40 17.57
CA LEU A 46 -2.51 -16.27 16.31
C LEU A 46 -3.67 -15.25 16.41
N THR A 47 -4.51 -15.36 17.45
CA THR A 47 -5.62 -14.41 17.66
C THR A 47 -5.13 -13.00 17.93
N LEU A 48 -4.07 -12.83 18.73
CA LEU A 48 -3.47 -11.52 18.98
C LEU A 48 -2.90 -10.89 17.70
N GLY A 49 -2.22 -11.68 16.87
CA GLY A 49 -1.70 -11.14 15.62
C GLY A 49 -2.82 -10.78 14.63
N TRP A 50 -3.92 -11.53 14.59
CA TRP A 50 -5.11 -11.15 13.80
C TRP A 50 -5.77 -9.87 14.29
N THR A 51 -5.95 -9.68 15.60
CA THR A 51 -6.52 -8.43 16.12
C THR A 51 -5.61 -7.24 15.82
N THR A 52 -4.30 -7.41 15.99
CA THR A 52 -3.30 -6.38 15.67
C THR A 52 -3.32 -6.05 14.17
N ALA A 53 -3.38 -7.06 13.30
CA ALA A 53 -3.45 -6.89 11.85
C ALA A 53 -4.72 -6.12 11.45
N MET A 54 -5.88 -6.44 12.03
CA MET A 54 -7.14 -5.72 11.75
C MET A 54 -7.08 -4.26 12.21
N ILE A 55 -6.46 -3.96 13.35
CA ILE A 55 -6.25 -2.59 13.82
C ILE A 55 -5.34 -1.83 12.85
N CYS A 56 -4.23 -2.42 12.42
CA CYS A 56 -3.33 -1.81 11.44
C CYS A 56 -4.02 -1.54 10.10
N PHE A 57 -4.84 -2.48 9.62
CA PHE A 57 -5.63 -2.32 8.40
C PHE A 57 -6.65 -1.19 8.52
N TYR A 58 -7.38 -1.13 9.64
CA TYR A 58 -8.33 -0.06 9.92
C TYR A 58 -7.65 1.31 9.93
N MET A 59 -6.52 1.45 10.63
CA MET A 59 -5.76 2.70 10.63
C MET A 59 -5.31 3.09 9.22
N SER A 60 -4.85 2.13 8.41
CA SER A 60 -4.44 2.40 7.03
C SER A 60 -5.56 2.94 6.14
N ILE A 61 -6.83 2.60 6.42
CA ILE A 61 -8.00 3.05 5.63
C ILE A 61 -8.59 4.36 6.18
N VAL A 62 -8.62 4.52 7.50
CA VAL A 62 -9.22 5.70 8.12
C VAL A 62 -8.35 6.94 7.96
N SER A 63 -7.03 6.80 8.03
CA SER A 63 -6.16 7.97 7.94
C SER A 63 -6.29 8.73 6.59
N PRO A 64 -6.33 8.08 5.41
CA PRO A 64 -6.63 8.76 4.16
C PRO A 64 -8.06 9.33 4.11
N ALA A 65 -9.04 8.60 4.65
CA ALA A 65 -10.45 9.02 4.62
C ALA A 65 -10.69 10.32 5.39
N TYR A 66 -10.00 10.51 6.52
CA TYR A 66 -10.08 11.74 7.30
C TYR A 66 -9.48 12.94 6.56
N MET A 67 -8.32 12.74 5.93
CA MET A 67 -7.64 13.77 5.13
C MET A 67 -8.35 14.10 3.81
N ALA A 68 -9.18 13.19 3.30
CA ALA A 68 -9.97 13.39 2.08
C ALA A 68 -11.28 14.18 2.31
N SER A 69 -11.61 14.52 3.56
CA SER A 69 -12.84 15.28 3.85
C SER A 69 -12.72 16.75 3.42
N GLN A 70 -13.78 17.31 2.82
CA GLN A 70 -13.82 18.69 2.32
C GLN A 70 -13.60 19.76 3.41
N HIS A 71 -13.83 19.42 4.68
CA HIS A 71 -13.66 20.33 5.82
C HIS A 71 -12.29 20.20 6.52
N TYR A 72 -11.36 19.42 5.98
CA TYR A 72 -10.05 19.22 6.60
C TYR A 72 -9.16 20.45 6.45
N VAL A 73 -8.78 21.04 7.59
CA VAL A 73 -7.76 22.11 7.64
C VAL A 73 -6.39 21.45 7.65
N TYR A 74 -5.56 21.77 6.65
CA TYR A 74 -4.24 21.17 6.52
C TYR A 74 -3.35 21.47 7.73
N ASN A 75 -2.92 20.41 8.41
CA ASN A 75 -1.95 20.48 9.50
C ASN A 75 -0.70 19.67 9.14
N THR A 76 0.45 20.33 9.12
CA THR A 76 1.72 19.72 8.73
C THR A 76 2.11 18.52 9.62
N ARG A 77 1.79 18.57 10.92
CA ARG A 77 2.10 17.49 11.86
C ARG A 77 1.29 16.22 11.56
N ASP A 78 0.01 16.40 11.29
CA ASP A 78 -0.90 15.29 10.99
C ASP A 78 -0.56 14.66 9.64
N ALA A 79 -0.22 15.48 8.64
CA ALA A 79 0.22 15.01 7.33
C ALA A 79 1.55 14.24 7.38
N ALA A 80 2.51 14.70 8.20
CA ALA A 80 3.79 14.01 8.38
C ALA A 80 3.62 12.66 9.08
N ASN A 81 2.82 12.62 10.15
CA ASN A 81 2.50 11.37 10.85
C ASN A 81 1.78 10.39 9.93
N PHE A 82 0.80 10.86 9.15
CA PHE A 82 0.11 10.05 8.16
C PHE A 82 1.08 9.42 7.14
N ALA A 83 1.92 10.25 6.52
CA ALA A 83 2.88 9.79 5.51
C ALA A 83 3.86 8.73 6.05
N ALA A 84 4.20 8.77 7.34
CA ALA A 84 5.09 7.81 7.97
C ALA A 84 4.38 6.52 8.42
N PHE A 85 3.24 6.62 9.10
CA PHE A 85 2.60 5.46 9.74
C PHE A 85 1.75 4.62 8.80
N THR A 86 1.11 5.22 7.79
CA THR A 86 0.26 4.50 6.84
C THR A 86 1.00 3.41 6.05
N PRO A 87 2.18 3.65 5.46
CA PRO A 87 2.91 2.58 4.77
C PRO A 87 3.37 1.48 5.73
N ILE A 88 3.74 1.83 6.97
CA ILE A 88 4.17 0.88 8.00
C ILE A 88 3.02 -0.04 8.41
N SER A 89 1.86 0.53 8.74
CA SER A 89 0.68 -0.24 9.16
C SER A 89 0.18 -1.17 8.06
N TRP A 90 0.17 -0.69 6.81
CA TRP A 90 -0.15 -1.52 5.65
C TRP A 90 0.82 -2.68 5.48
N CYS A 91 2.13 -2.42 5.59
CA CYS A 91 3.15 -3.47 5.49
C CYS A 91 3.01 -4.52 6.60
N LEU A 92 2.78 -4.11 7.85
CA LEU A 92 2.60 -5.02 8.97
C LEU A 92 1.38 -5.93 8.77
N PHE A 93 0.27 -5.38 8.28
CA PHE A 93 -0.91 -6.16 7.94
C PHE A 93 -0.62 -7.24 6.88
N VAL A 94 -0.01 -6.83 5.76
CA VAL A 94 0.34 -7.76 4.67
C VAL A 94 1.38 -8.79 5.15
N ALA A 95 2.37 -8.36 5.92
CA ALA A 95 3.40 -9.22 6.48
C ALA A 95 2.83 -10.31 7.38
N TRP A 96 1.87 -9.97 8.24
CA TRP A 96 1.16 -10.94 9.08
C TRP A 96 0.42 -11.97 8.24
N ILE A 97 -0.30 -11.55 7.19
CA ILE A 97 -1.01 -12.45 6.28
C ILE A 97 -0.04 -13.44 5.61
N ILE A 98 1.08 -12.94 5.10
CA ILE A 98 2.10 -13.78 4.45
C ILE A 98 2.67 -14.79 5.45
N PHE A 99 3.04 -14.34 6.65
CA PHE A 99 3.61 -15.18 7.70
C PHE A 99 2.66 -16.32 8.11
N VAL A 100 1.40 -15.98 8.37
CA VAL A 100 0.37 -16.95 8.75
C VAL A 100 0.05 -17.93 7.61
N SER A 101 0.12 -17.48 6.36
CA SER A 101 -0.05 -18.33 5.18
C SER A 101 1.13 -19.29 5.00
N TYR A 102 2.36 -18.84 5.28
CA TYR A 102 3.56 -19.67 5.22
C TYR A 102 3.53 -20.84 6.21
N ILE A 103 3.04 -20.59 7.43
CA ILE A 103 2.92 -21.59 8.51
C ILE A 103 1.70 -22.52 8.33
N SER A 104 0.93 -22.37 7.24
CA SER A 104 -0.32 -23.12 6.97
C SER A 104 -1.40 -22.93 8.06
N GLN A 105 -1.29 -21.90 8.90
CA GLN A 105 -2.26 -21.60 9.96
C GLN A 105 -3.28 -20.51 9.56
N GLY A 106 -3.25 -20.05 8.30
CA GLY A 106 -4.13 -19.00 7.79
C GLY A 106 -5.58 -19.38 7.52
N GLY A 107 -5.96 -20.63 7.73
CA GLY A 107 -7.35 -21.08 7.70
C GLY A 107 -8.13 -20.58 6.48
N LEU A 108 -9.22 -19.85 6.73
CA LEU A 108 -10.13 -19.35 5.70
C LEU A 108 -9.48 -18.28 4.81
N LEU A 109 -8.66 -17.39 5.37
CA LEU A 109 -8.02 -16.33 4.58
C LEU A 109 -7.05 -16.91 3.54
N ASN A 110 -6.24 -17.90 3.93
CA ASN A 110 -5.34 -18.57 2.99
C ASN A 110 -6.11 -19.21 1.81
N ARG A 111 -7.27 -19.81 2.09
CA ARG A 111 -8.12 -20.39 1.05
C ARG A 111 -8.66 -19.32 0.10
N VAL A 112 -9.14 -18.20 0.62
CA VAL A 112 -9.62 -17.06 -0.18
C VAL A 112 -8.50 -16.50 -1.04
N LEU A 113 -7.33 -16.21 -0.47
CA LEU A 113 -6.20 -15.66 -1.23
C LEU A 113 -5.65 -16.61 -2.31
N SER A 114 -5.75 -17.93 -2.09
CA SER A 114 -5.38 -18.93 -3.10
C SER A 114 -6.44 -19.14 -4.19
N TRP A 115 -7.54 -18.39 -4.18
CA TRP A 115 -8.64 -18.62 -5.10
C TRP A 115 -8.28 -18.18 -6.53
N ARG A 116 -8.58 -19.06 -7.49
CA ARG A 116 -8.31 -18.85 -8.94
C ARG A 116 -8.97 -17.58 -9.50
N GLY A 117 -10.02 -17.04 -8.88
CA GLY A 117 -10.64 -15.78 -9.29
C GLY A 117 -9.67 -14.58 -9.26
N PHE A 118 -8.70 -14.59 -8.33
CA PHE A 118 -7.71 -13.51 -8.24
C PHE A 118 -6.80 -13.42 -9.47
N LEU A 119 -6.62 -14.51 -10.24
CA LEU A 119 -5.84 -14.48 -11.49
C LEU A 119 -6.42 -13.50 -12.52
N VAL A 120 -7.74 -13.42 -12.62
CA VAL A 120 -8.41 -12.49 -13.55
C VAL A 120 -8.15 -11.06 -13.11
N THR A 121 -8.28 -10.79 -11.81
CA THR A 121 -8.01 -9.46 -11.23
C THR A 121 -6.56 -9.05 -11.45
N THR A 122 -5.59 -9.94 -11.23
CA THR A 122 -4.16 -9.63 -11.47
C THR A 122 -3.88 -9.29 -12.93
N ARG A 123 -4.47 -10.03 -13.89
CA ARG A 123 -4.34 -9.73 -15.32
C ARG A 123 -4.96 -8.38 -15.68
N LEU A 124 -6.13 -8.07 -15.12
CA LEU A 124 -6.80 -6.79 -15.33
C LEU A 124 -5.98 -5.62 -14.75
N SER A 125 -5.49 -5.74 -13.51
CA SER A 125 -4.63 -4.74 -12.89
C SER A 125 -3.35 -4.51 -13.70
N TYR A 126 -2.75 -5.56 -14.25
CA TYR A 126 -1.58 -5.45 -15.13
C TYR A 126 -1.90 -4.68 -16.42
N ALA A 127 -3.03 -4.98 -17.07
CA ALA A 127 -3.46 -4.25 -18.26
C ALA A 127 -3.72 -2.75 -17.96
N LEU A 128 -4.40 -2.44 -16.86
CA LEU A 128 -4.65 -1.07 -16.41
C LEU A 128 -3.33 -0.33 -16.13
N TYR A 129 -2.37 -0.99 -15.49
CA TYR A 129 -1.04 -0.41 -15.22
C TYR A 129 -0.30 -0.03 -16.51
N LEU A 130 -0.34 -0.88 -17.53
CA LEU A 130 0.26 -0.58 -18.82
C LEU A 130 -0.42 0.60 -19.53
N ILE A 131 -1.74 0.72 -19.43
CA ILE A 131 -2.53 1.78 -20.07
C ILE A 131 -2.40 3.12 -19.33
N GLN A 132 -2.21 3.09 -18.00
CA GLN A 132 -2.06 4.29 -17.18
C GLN A 132 -0.93 5.20 -17.68
N PHE A 133 0.21 4.61 -18.09
CA PHE A 133 1.37 5.39 -18.51
C PHE A 133 1.11 6.19 -19.81
N PRO A 134 0.65 5.59 -20.93
CA PRO A 134 0.22 6.35 -22.10
C PRO A 134 -0.85 7.42 -21.83
N ILE A 135 -1.87 7.10 -21.01
CA ILE A 135 -2.93 8.06 -20.67
C ILE A 135 -2.38 9.28 -19.93
N PHE A 136 -1.44 9.05 -19.01
CA PHE A 136 -0.77 10.13 -18.29
C PHE A 136 -0.02 11.06 -19.26
N PHE A 137 0.79 10.50 -20.17
CA PHE A 137 1.50 11.30 -21.18
C PHE A 137 0.57 12.03 -22.13
N TYR A 138 -0.53 11.40 -22.56
CA TYR A 138 -1.52 12.02 -23.42
C TYR A 138 -2.19 13.22 -22.73
N THR A 139 -2.57 13.06 -21.47
CA THR A 139 -3.21 14.13 -20.67
C THR A 139 -2.26 15.30 -20.45
N VAL A 140 -1.00 15.03 -20.09
CA VAL A 140 0.05 16.05 -19.92
C VAL A 140 0.36 16.77 -21.24
N GLY A 141 0.41 16.05 -22.36
CA GLY A 141 0.67 16.63 -23.69
C GLY A 141 -0.46 17.54 -24.20
N LYS A 142 -1.71 17.18 -23.87
CA LYS A 142 -2.91 17.97 -24.22
C LYS A 142 -3.07 19.20 -23.33
N ASN A 143 -2.81 19.07 -22.02
CA ASN A 143 -2.93 20.17 -21.07
C ASN A 143 -1.65 21.03 -21.08
N ARG A 144 -1.55 21.97 -22.03
CA ARG A 144 -0.44 22.96 -22.11
C ARG A 144 -0.62 24.18 -21.20
N VAL A 145 -1.69 24.22 -20.41
CA VAL A 145 -2.02 25.31 -19.49
C VAL A 145 -2.00 24.77 -18.06
N ILE A 146 -1.42 25.53 -17.13
CA ILE A 146 -1.39 25.23 -15.70
C ILE A 146 -2.84 25.18 -15.22
N GLN A 147 -3.37 23.99 -14.95
CA GLN A 147 -4.67 23.86 -14.32
C GLN A 147 -4.49 23.98 -12.81
N THR A 148 -4.85 25.15 -12.27
CA THR A 148 -5.01 25.34 -10.84
C THR A 148 -6.25 24.57 -10.41
N TYR A 149 -6.08 23.44 -9.73
CA TYR A 149 -7.19 22.70 -9.13
C TYR A 149 -7.76 23.52 -7.97
N ASN A 150 -8.76 24.35 -8.24
CA ASN A 150 -9.56 25.00 -7.20
C ASN A 150 -10.61 23.99 -6.70
N VAL A 151 -10.51 23.65 -5.42
CA VAL A 151 -11.41 22.70 -4.72
C VAL A 151 -12.89 23.13 -4.79
N PHE A 152 -13.17 24.39 -5.12
CA PHE A 152 -14.52 24.97 -5.16
C PHE A 152 -15.35 24.65 -6.43
N LEU A 153 -14.76 24.04 -7.46
CA LEU A 153 -15.44 23.72 -8.73
C LEU A 153 -15.78 22.23 -8.90
N LEU A 154 -15.82 21.48 -7.79
CA LEU A 154 -16.23 20.08 -7.71
C LEU A 154 -17.35 19.96 -6.66
#